data_AF-H7ELE9-F1
#
_entry.id   AF-H7ELE9-F1
#
_cell.length_a   1.000
_cell.length_b   1.000
_cell.length_c   1.000
_cell.angle_alpha   90.00
_cell.angle_beta   90.00
_cell.angle_gamma   90.00
#
_symmetry.space_group_name_H-M   'P 1'
#
loop_
_entity.id
_entity.type
_entity.pdbx_description
1 polymer ?
#
loop_
_entity_poly.entity_id
_entity_poly.type
_entity_poly.pdbx_seq_one_letter_code
_entity_poly.pdbx_strand_id
1 'polypeptide(L)'
;MTTLTKRFRVILLCAAAFLVSAPVFSGDWVLAAQAFSVAHRQQAPESVVKASEVLPQLMLEQVSSNKTRVLPPGETLDRNLDSLLTERLSLFLQLSKAVKERDSLVVSKKSPRELEKALVSADDAVREIQEKIEENLRKADEASGGKEADEEGRDGDGPGFFKKLSDGIGQRLPFPFPFFRRDEGGEIVAEPVRLYKDDPGTLFVPSETAASSGVGSYDFSREVVAAKINGLVTGTISVYGEYVGVTAEVFVYPGAKSVGSVSDVGALGDLVPLAKRLVQKILPKVANSFPVVVDFHIEPENARPSAVVTIDGVVHSDIGSAVILDAGIHTVCVEAKGFEPAVLTYPFKDDGRFVVRAELVPEFDGGMDIRLGHFRDGFFLTGAIESSHFGYSDDRARISVNGKNVLSVFEDSSTGERAFVRIPEKIASDGASLVVNAEPYDRAENIDRRRRGMYLAYSALICSLPATFYCMGEFESANNSYYLGRGTYDDALAWQMRSNVTKGISAALGVWFVVEMVRYLWSANGVLPAEARIDRKPERRIVSTLADTVPVRMNVADEQVCGVIAPPEKEETEGGKEAGGQVPRQ
;
A
#
# COMPACT_ATOMS: atom_id res chain seq x y z
N MET A 1 31.44 -37.97 -23.36
CA MET A 1 31.58 -37.48 -21.96
C MET A 1 32.31 -36.14 -21.82
N THR A 2 32.47 -35.32 -22.87
CA THR A 2 33.26 -34.07 -22.81
C THR A 2 32.46 -32.79 -23.14
N THR A 3 31.18 -32.91 -23.52
CA THR A 3 30.31 -31.78 -23.88
C THR A 3 29.35 -31.37 -22.76
N LEU A 4 29.05 -32.26 -21.81
CA LEU A 4 28.13 -32.00 -20.70
C LEU A 4 28.77 -31.12 -19.60
N THR A 5 30.08 -31.20 -19.41
CA THR A 5 30.83 -30.45 -18.37
C THR A 5 31.10 -28.99 -18.74
N LYS A 6 31.12 -28.65 -20.03
CA LYS A 6 31.28 -27.26 -20.49
C LYS A 6 30.00 -26.44 -20.39
N ARG A 7 28.83 -27.04 -20.64
CA ARG A 7 27.53 -26.35 -20.51
C ARG A 7 27.15 -26.08 -19.06
N PHE A 8 27.54 -26.96 -18.13
CA PHE A 8 27.32 -26.74 -16.69
C PHE A 8 28.19 -25.60 -16.12
N ARG A 9 29.41 -25.37 -16.63
CA ARG A 9 30.26 -24.26 -16.17
C ARG A 9 29.80 -22.89 -16.67
N VAL A 10 29.21 -22.81 -17.87
CA VAL A 10 28.68 -21.53 -18.41
C VAL A 10 27.38 -21.14 -17.70
N ILE A 11 26.53 -22.10 -17.34
CA ILE A 11 25.29 -21.83 -16.58
C ILE A 11 25.63 -21.44 -15.13
N LEU A 12 26.67 -22.00 -14.53
CA LEU A 12 27.11 -21.64 -13.18
C LEU A 12 27.81 -20.26 -13.11
N LEU A 13 28.46 -19.82 -14.21
CA LEU A 13 29.06 -18.49 -14.33
C LEU A 13 28.01 -17.40 -14.64
N CYS A 14 26.97 -17.72 -15.42
CA CYS A 14 25.84 -16.81 -15.64
C CYS A 14 24.92 -16.70 -14.41
N ALA A 15 24.83 -17.73 -13.57
CA ALA A 15 24.11 -17.66 -12.29
C ALA A 15 24.84 -16.83 -11.22
N ALA A 16 26.17 -16.71 -11.31
CA ALA A 16 26.96 -15.84 -10.43
C ALA A 16 27.00 -14.37 -10.89
N ALA A 17 26.75 -14.11 -12.19
CA ALA A 17 26.71 -12.75 -12.74
C ALA A 17 25.33 -12.06 -12.66
N PHE A 18 24.28 -12.78 -12.22
CA PHE A 18 22.93 -12.24 -12.04
C PHE A 18 22.58 -11.90 -10.57
N LEU A 19 23.58 -11.92 -9.67
CA LEU A 19 23.42 -11.60 -8.24
C LEU A 19 24.07 -10.26 -7.81
N VAL A 20 24.55 -9.44 -8.75
CA VAL A 20 25.09 -8.10 -8.44
C VAL A 20 24.39 -7.06 -9.30
N SER A 21 23.13 -6.82 -8.99
CA SER A 21 22.39 -5.58 -9.24
C SER A 21 21.20 -5.57 -8.27
N ALA A 22 21.46 -5.81 -6.99
CA ALA A 22 20.53 -5.35 -5.98
C ALA A 22 20.65 -3.82 -5.97
N PRO A 23 19.56 -3.05 -6.01
CA PRO A 23 19.64 -1.66 -5.59
C PRO A 23 20.29 -1.67 -4.21
N VAL A 24 21.37 -0.90 -4.05
CA VAL A 24 22.00 -0.67 -2.77
C VAL A 24 20.99 0.13 -1.93
N PHE A 25 20.01 -0.57 -1.37
CA PHE A 25 19.28 -0.07 -0.22
C PHE A 25 20.29 -0.09 0.92
N SER A 26 20.82 1.10 1.22
CA SER A 26 21.60 1.39 2.41
C SER A 26 20.84 0.91 3.64
N GLY A 27 21.56 0.47 4.68
CA GLY A 27 20.98 -0.14 5.88
C GLY A 27 19.86 0.71 6.50
N ASP A 28 18.90 0.05 7.15
CA ASP A 28 17.80 0.72 7.84
C ASP A 28 18.36 1.66 8.94
N TRP A 29 17.90 2.91 8.99
CA TRP A 29 18.28 3.86 10.04
C TRP A 29 17.37 3.71 11.25
N VAL A 30 17.90 3.22 12.37
CA VAL A 30 17.09 2.86 13.54
C VAL A 30 17.01 4.03 14.54
N LEU A 31 15.79 4.51 14.79
CA LEU A 31 15.47 5.51 15.80
C LEU A 31 14.94 4.85 17.08
N ALA A 32 15.55 5.16 18.21
CA ALA A 32 15.11 4.77 19.54
C ALA A 32 14.85 6.00 20.42
N ALA A 33 14.18 5.79 21.55
CA ALA A 33 14.06 6.81 22.59
C ALA A 33 14.41 6.23 23.97
N GLN A 34 14.88 7.11 24.86
CA GLN A 34 15.10 6.81 26.27
C GLN A 34 14.01 7.48 27.12
N ALA A 35 13.71 6.91 28.28
CA ALA A 35 12.90 7.61 29.29
C ALA A 35 13.51 8.98 29.63
N PHE A 36 12.69 10.01 29.66
CA PHE A 36 13.17 11.36 29.90
C PHE A 36 13.60 11.56 31.35
N SER A 37 14.65 12.34 31.55
CA SER A 37 15.16 12.65 32.88
C SER A 37 14.29 13.71 33.57
N VAL A 38 13.97 13.52 34.84
CA VAL A 38 13.17 14.49 35.60
C VAL A 38 14.12 15.46 36.31
N ALA A 39 13.99 16.77 36.02
CA ALA A 39 14.91 17.79 36.52
C ALA A 39 14.95 17.88 38.07
N HIS A 40 13.85 17.50 38.75
CA HIS A 40 13.72 17.54 40.21
C HIS A 40 13.41 16.13 40.77
N ARG A 41 14.37 15.22 40.64
CA ARG A 41 14.21 13.76 40.87
C ARG A 41 13.77 13.36 42.29
N GLN A 42 13.98 14.21 43.31
CA GLN A 42 13.85 13.81 44.71
C GLN A 42 12.41 13.82 45.26
N GLN A 43 11.43 14.42 44.55
CA GLN A 43 10.02 14.49 44.98
C GLN A 43 9.02 14.51 43.80
N ALA A 44 9.34 13.82 42.69
CA ALA A 44 8.44 13.79 41.54
C ALA A 44 7.21 12.92 41.82
N PRO A 45 5.97 13.42 41.62
CA PRO A 45 4.76 12.61 41.68
C PRO A 45 4.82 11.42 40.72
N GLU A 46 4.13 10.32 41.04
CA GLU A 46 4.08 9.11 40.20
C GLU A 46 3.59 9.41 38.76
N SER A 47 2.69 10.39 38.60
CA SER A 47 2.21 10.86 37.30
C SER A 47 3.32 11.44 36.42
N VAL A 48 4.33 12.09 37.02
CA VAL A 48 5.46 12.70 36.29
C VAL A 48 6.45 11.64 35.84
N VAL A 49 6.68 10.62 36.67
CA VAL A 49 7.51 9.46 36.30
C VAL A 49 6.88 8.71 35.13
N LYS A 50 5.57 8.46 35.18
CA LYS A 50 4.83 7.87 34.05
C LYS A 50 4.89 8.75 32.81
N ALA A 51 4.72 10.07 32.94
CA ALA A 51 4.85 10.99 31.81
C ALA A 51 6.24 10.93 31.15
N SER A 52 7.30 10.68 31.93
CA SER A 52 8.66 10.57 31.41
C SER A 52 8.93 9.31 30.56
N GLU A 53 8.12 8.27 30.74
CA GLU A 53 8.18 7.04 29.93
C GLU A 53 7.20 7.09 28.75
N VAL A 54 5.98 7.57 29.00
CA VAL A 54 4.90 7.61 28.00
C VAL A 54 5.16 8.63 26.90
N LEU A 55 5.71 9.80 27.24
CA LEU A 55 5.94 10.86 26.26
C LEU A 55 6.90 10.46 25.11
N PRO A 56 8.09 9.88 25.37
CA PRO A 56 8.95 9.40 24.28
C PRO A 56 8.30 8.29 23.46
N GLN A 57 7.49 7.40 24.05
CA GLN A 57 6.75 6.37 23.30
C GLN A 57 5.73 7.00 22.34
N LEU A 58 4.95 7.97 22.83
CA LEU A 58 4.02 8.73 21.98
C LEU A 58 4.75 9.47 20.86
N MET A 59 5.95 10.01 21.13
CA MET A 59 6.77 10.63 20.09
C MET A 59 7.17 9.62 19.00
N LEU A 60 7.63 8.41 19.38
CA LEU A 60 8.00 7.36 18.41
C LEU A 60 6.78 6.89 17.60
N GLU A 61 5.61 6.77 18.23
CA GLU A 61 4.36 6.42 17.54
C GLU A 61 4.04 7.41 16.41
N GLN A 62 4.20 8.72 16.66
CA GLN A 62 3.97 9.75 15.63
C GLN A 62 5.03 9.72 14.49
N VAL A 63 6.23 9.20 14.75
CA VAL A 63 7.30 9.10 13.74
C VAL A 63 7.13 7.89 12.81
N SER A 64 6.40 6.86 13.23
CA SER A 64 6.23 5.56 12.51
C SER A 64 5.65 5.64 11.08
N SER A 65 5.26 6.82 10.60
CA SER A 65 4.92 7.02 9.19
C SER A 65 6.17 6.89 8.32
N ASN A 66 6.13 6.05 7.28
CA ASN A 66 7.24 5.70 6.36
C ASN A 66 8.04 6.92 5.88
N LYS A 67 9.09 7.31 6.61
CA LYS A 67 9.93 8.46 6.31
C LYS A 67 11.31 8.02 5.87
N THR A 68 11.89 8.81 4.97
CA THR A 68 13.25 8.63 4.47
C THR A 68 14.13 9.77 4.99
N ARG A 69 15.32 9.43 5.49
CA ARG A 69 16.35 10.36 5.94
C ARG A 69 17.47 10.46 4.90
N VAL A 70 18.01 11.65 4.67
CA VAL A 70 19.22 11.87 3.86
C VAL A 70 20.44 11.91 4.77
N LEU A 71 21.52 11.19 4.43
CA LEU A 71 22.70 11.13 5.27
C LEU A 71 23.50 12.44 5.23
N PRO A 72 23.75 13.08 6.38
CA PRO A 72 24.65 14.23 6.42
C PRO A 72 26.11 13.77 6.24
N PRO A 73 26.96 14.55 5.55
CA PRO A 73 28.36 14.19 5.32
C PRO A 73 29.19 13.95 6.59
N GLY A 74 28.82 14.59 7.70
CA GLY A 74 29.46 14.38 9.00
C GLY A 74 29.19 12.99 9.56
N GLU A 75 27.95 12.51 9.49
CA GLU A 75 27.55 11.18 9.96
C GLU A 75 28.20 10.07 9.11
N THR A 76 28.33 10.26 7.79
CA THR A 76 29.04 9.31 6.91
C THR A 76 30.51 9.16 7.33
N LEU A 77 31.17 10.27 7.67
CA LEU A 77 32.55 10.24 8.15
C LEU A 77 32.64 9.53 9.50
N ASP A 78 31.74 9.83 10.44
CA ASP A 78 31.76 9.21 11.76
C ASP A 78 31.53 7.68 11.67
N ARG A 79 30.61 7.22 10.80
CA ARG A 79 30.38 5.79 10.52
C ARG A 79 31.62 5.13 9.93
N ASN A 80 32.30 5.80 8.99
CA ASN A 80 33.51 5.30 8.38
C ASN A 80 34.63 5.17 9.43
N LEU A 81 34.84 6.21 10.25
CA LEU A 81 35.83 6.17 11.32
C LEU A 81 35.52 5.06 12.32
N ASP A 82 34.27 4.89 12.75
CA ASP A 82 33.87 3.83 13.68
C ASP A 82 34.09 2.42 13.11
N SER A 83 33.84 2.23 11.81
CA SER A 83 34.13 0.97 11.11
C SER A 83 35.63 0.65 11.11
N LEU A 84 36.48 1.65 10.85
CA LEU A 84 37.93 1.52 10.91
C LEU A 84 38.41 1.25 12.33
N LEU A 85 37.84 1.93 13.34
CA LEU A 85 38.15 1.68 14.75
C LEU A 85 37.81 0.25 15.16
N THR A 86 36.65 -0.27 14.76
CA THR A 86 36.21 -1.64 15.06
C THR A 86 37.12 -2.68 14.41
N GLU A 87 37.46 -2.47 13.13
CA GLU A 87 38.44 -3.30 12.44
C GLU A 87 39.79 -3.29 13.16
N ARG A 88 40.29 -2.11 13.55
CA ARG A 88 41.54 -1.94 14.29
C ARG A 88 41.56 -2.66 15.63
N LEU A 89 40.47 -2.57 16.40
CA LEU A 89 40.33 -3.31 17.66
C LEU A 89 40.34 -4.82 17.44
N SER A 90 39.67 -5.30 16.39
CA SER A 90 39.68 -6.72 16.04
C SER A 90 41.08 -7.22 15.64
N LEU A 91 41.82 -6.43 14.85
CA LEU A 91 43.20 -6.72 14.45
C LEU A 91 44.14 -6.70 15.66
N PHE A 92 43.95 -5.77 16.59
CA PHE A 92 44.74 -5.72 17.82
C PHE A 92 44.52 -6.96 18.72
N LEU A 93 43.27 -7.44 18.82
CA LEU A 93 42.97 -8.70 19.52
C LEU A 93 43.61 -9.91 18.83
N GLN A 94 43.60 -9.95 17.49
CA GLN A 94 44.29 -10.98 16.71
C GLN A 94 45.81 -10.92 16.93
N LEU A 95 46.40 -9.73 16.95
CA LEU A 95 47.81 -9.51 17.23
C LEU A 95 48.18 -10.03 18.63
N SER A 96 47.39 -9.69 19.64
CA SER A 96 47.58 -10.17 21.02
C SER A 96 47.55 -11.70 21.10
N LYS A 97 46.63 -12.35 20.37
CA LYS A 97 46.55 -13.81 20.30
C LYS A 97 47.76 -14.40 19.57
N ALA A 98 48.15 -13.86 18.43
CA ALA A 98 49.29 -14.32 17.65
C ALA A 98 50.62 -14.21 18.43
N VAL A 99 50.82 -13.11 19.17
CA VAL A 99 51.98 -12.93 20.05
C VAL A 99 51.98 -13.95 21.19
N LYS A 100 50.84 -14.20 21.83
CA LYS A 100 50.73 -15.25 22.86
C LYS A 100 51.03 -16.65 22.31
N GLU A 101 50.54 -16.95 21.11
CA GLU A 101 50.83 -18.23 20.44
C GLU A 101 52.32 -18.36 20.14
N ARG A 102 52.96 -17.33 19.58
CA ARG A 102 54.41 -17.27 19.37
C ARG A 102 55.19 -17.55 20.66
N ASP A 103 54.84 -16.86 21.74
CA ASP A 103 55.55 -16.99 23.02
C ASP A 103 55.33 -18.38 23.66
N SER A 104 54.18 -19.00 23.42
CA SER A 104 53.89 -20.38 23.86
C SER A 104 54.72 -21.44 23.12
N LEU A 105 55.17 -21.17 21.88
CA LEU A 105 56.01 -22.10 21.11
C LEU A 105 57.37 -22.31 21.77
N VAL A 106 57.91 -21.26 22.42
CA VAL A 106 59.18 -21.30 23.15
C VAL A 106 59.15 -22.32 24.30
N VAL A 107 57.98 -22.49 24.93
CA VAL A 107 57.80 -23.41 26.07
C VAL A 107 57.43 -24.83 25.61
N SER A 108 56.73 -24.96 24.48
CA SER A 108 56.13 -26.22 24.05
C SER A 108 57.02 -27.10 23.18
N LYS A 109 57.96 -26.54 22.41
CA LYS A 109 58.80 -27.28 21.46
C LYS A 109 60.17 -27.62 22.07
N LYS A 110 60.52 -28.92 22.08
CA LYS A 110 61.80 -29.43 22.64
C LYS A 110 62.93 -29.54 21.61
N SER A 111 62.62 -29.53 20.31
CA SER A 111 63.61 -29.66 19.24
C SER A 111 63.98 -28.27 18.67
N PRO A 112 65.27 -27.92 18.56
CA PRO A 112 65.69 -26.58 18.14
C PRO A 112 65.25 -26.20 16.72
N ARG A 113 65.30 -27.14 15.77
CA ARG A 113 64.98 -26.88 14.36
C ARG A 113 63.48 -26.73 14.09
N GLU A 114 62.62 -27.44 14.81
CA GLU A 114 61.17 -27.29 14.65
C GLU A 114 60.66 -26.03 15.33
N LEU A 115 61.32 -25.62 16.43
CA LEU A 115 61.06 -24.35 17.09
C LEU A 115 61.38 -23.17 16.16
N GLU A 116 62.56 -23.17 15.53
CA GLU A 116 62.98 -22.10 14.61
C GLU A 116 62.01 -21.92 13.44
N LYS A 117 61.59 -23.02 12.80
CA LYS A 117 60.60 -22.96 11.70
C LYS A 117 59.24 -22.44 12.16
N ALA A 118 58.77 -22.86 13.34
CA ALA A 118 57.49 -22.42 13.88
C ALA A 118 57.51 -20.94 14.29
N LEU A 119 58.65 -20.45 14.81
CA LEU A 119 58.85 -19.05 15.13
C LEU A 119 58.82 -18.18 13.88
N VAL A 120 59.52 -18.56 12.80
CA VAL A 120 59.48 -17.81 11.52
C VAL A 120 58.04 -17.68 11.01
N SER A 121 57.27 -18.76 11.00
CA SER A 121 55.87 -18.70 10.55
C SER A 121 54.97 -17.85 11.46
N ALA A 122 55.23 -17.84 12.77
CA ALA A 122 54.49 -17.03 13.73
C ALA A 122 54.86 -15.54 13.60
N ASP A 123 56.14 -15.24 13.36
CA ASP A 123 56.63 -13.88 13.13
C ASP A 123 56.11 -13.31 11.81
N ASP A 124 56.00 -14.12 10.75
CA ASP A 124 55.37 -13.72 9.48
C ASP A 124 53.88 -13.36 9.67
N ALA A 125 53.15 -14.15 10.47
CA ALA A 125 51.75 -13.87 10.79
C ALA A 125 51.59 -12.59 11.65
N VAL A 126 52.50 -12.35 12.60
CA VAL A 126 52.53 -11.11 13.38
C VAL A 126 52.80 -9.90 12.48
N ARG A 127 53.76 -10.00 11.54
CA ARG A 127 54.08 -8.93 10.59
C ARG A 127 52.89 -8.60 9.68
N GLU A 128 52.20 -9.61 9.16
CA GLU A 128 51.01 -9.39 8.32
C GLU A 128 49.90 -8.63 9.07
N ILE A 129 49.68 -8.95 10.35
CA ILE A 129 48.68 -8.25 11.18
C ILE A 129 49.14 -6.80 11.47
N GLN A 130 50.44 -6.57 11.71
CA GLN A 130 50.99 -5.23 11.89
C GLN A 130 50.80 -4.35 10.64
N GLU A 131 51.09 -4.89 9.45
CA GLU A 131 50.88 -4.19 8.17
C GLU A 131 49.40 -3.79 7.98
N LYS A 132 48.45 -4.67 8.32
CA LYS A 132 47.01 -4.36 8.26
C LYS A 132 46.60 -3.26 9.24
N ILE A 133 47.19 -3.23 10.43
CA ILE A 133 46.95 -2.15 11.42
C ILE A 133 47.49 -0.82 10.90
N GLU A 134 48.69 -0.80 10.33
CA GLU A 134 49.28 0.41 9.73
C GLU A 134 48.45 0.93 8.55
N GLU A 135 47.95 0.03 7.68
CA GLU A 135 47.08 0.41 6.57
C GLU A 135 45.75 1.01 7.06
N ASN A 136 45.13 0.40 8.09
CA ASN A 136 43.91 0.91 8.70
C ASN A 136 44.12 2.29 9.35
N LEU A 137 45.25 2.50 10.05
CA LEU A 137 45.63 3.80 10.60
C LEU A 137 45.78 4.85 9.49
N ARG A 138 46.46 4.52 8.39
CA ARG A 138 46.60 5.42 7.25
C ARG A 138 45.24 5.80 6.64
N LYS A 139 44.33 4.84 6.48
CA LYS A 139 42.95 5.09 6.00
C LYS A 139 42.18 6.02 6.94
N ALA A 140 42.36 5.87 8.26
CA ALA A 140 41.72 6.75 9.24
C ALA A 140 42.27 8.18 9.18
N ASP A 141 43.59 8.33 9.02
CA ASP A 141 44.25 9.64 8.87
C ASP A 141 43.89 10.33 7.54
N GLU A 142 43.76 9.58 6.45
CA GLU A 142 43.26 10.08 5.16
C GLU A 142 41.80 10.55 5.27
N ALA A 143 40.95 9.79 5.97
CA ALA A 143 39.54 10.11 6.15
C ALA A 143 39.30 11.35 7.05
N SER A 144 40.15 11.59 8.05
CA SER A 144 40.10 12.77 8.91
C SER A 144 40.74 14.00 8.26
N GLY A 145 41.92 13.84 7.65
CA GLY A 145 42.68 14.93 7.02
C GLY A 145 42.04 15.51 5.75
N GLY A 146 41.15 14.77 5.10
CA GLY A 146 40.45 15.25 3.90
C GLY A 146 39.42 16.37 4.13
N LYS A 147 38.99 16.64 5.38
CA LYS A 147 37.91 17.62 5.69
C LYS A 147 38.28 18.77 6.62
N GLU A 148 39.42 18.75 7.31
CA GLU A 148 39.89 19.96 8.02
C GLU A 148 40.07 21.16 7.06
N ALA A 149 40.28 20.91 5.77
CA ALA A 149 40.32 21.92 4.72
C ALA A 149 38.94 22.46 4.26
N ASP A 150 37.84 21.75 4.56
CA ASP A 150 36.48 22.10 4.11
C ASP A 150 35.57 22.63 5.24
N GLU A 151 35.90 22.35 6.51
CA GLU A 151 35.09 22.79 7.68
C GLU A 151 35.39 24.22 8.15
N GLU A 152 36.59 24.80 7.88
CA GLU A 152 36.90 26.21 8.20
C GLU A 152 36.00 27.24 7.45
N GLY A 153 35.17 26.79 6.50
CA GLY A 153 34.24 27.64 5.75
C GLY A 153 32.76 27.58 6.17
N ARG A 154 32.39 26.77 7.18
CA ARG A 154 30.97 26.44 7.46
C ARG A 154 30.49 26.61 8.90
N ASP A 155 31.25 27.31 9.75
CA ASP A 155 30.72 27.76 11.04
C ASP A 155 29.86 29.03 10.86
N GLY A 156 28.55 28.83 10.76
CA GLY A 156 27.57 29.92 10.75
C GLY A 156 26.13 29.40 10.78
N ASP A 157 25.46 29.61 11.92
CA ASP A 157 24.02 29.51 12.12
C ASP A 157 23.19 30.10 10.95
N GLY A 158 22.18 29.37 10.47
CA GLY A 158 21.06 29.93 9.69
C GLY A 158 21.31 30.19 8.19
N PRO A 159 20.25 30.40 7.39
CA PRO A 159 20.18 29.94 5.99
C PRO A 159 20.96 30.84 5.03
N GLY A 160 22.25 30.54 4.85
CA GLY A 160 23.12 31.19 3.86
C GLY A 160 22.89 30.75 2.41
N PHE A 161 22.05 29.75 2.16
CA PHE A 161 21.84 29.20 0.80
C PHE A 161 20.92 30.09 -0.07
N PHE A 162 19.99 30.82 0.53
CA PHE A 162 19.02 31.63 -0.23
C PHE A 162 19.55 32.99 -0.72
N LYS A 163 20.72 33.46 -0.25
CA LYS A 163 21.29 34.74 -0.69
C LYS A 163 22.19 34.61 -1.93
N LYS A 164 22.53 33.39 -2.34
CA LYS A 164 23.42 33.15 -3.51
C LYS A 164 22.68 32.91 -4.83
N LEU A 165 21.35 32.82 -4.81
CA LEU A 165 20.52 32.65 -6.02
C LEU A 165 19.95 33.97 -6.56
N SER A 166 20.11 35.10 -5.85
CA SER A 166 19.61 36.42 -6.30
C SER A 166 20.68 37.40 -6.77
N ASP A 167 21.96 37.19 -6.47
CA ASP A 167 23.06 38.09 -6.88
C ASP A 167 23.98 37.38 -7.87
N GLY A 168 23.65 37.49 -9.16
CA GLY A 168 24.43 36.86 -10.23
C GLY A 168 24.05 37.21 -11.65
N ILE A 169 23.33 38.32 -11.89
CA ILE A 169 23.20 38.89 -13.24
C ILE A 169 24.16 40.09 -13.32
N GLY A 170 25.42 39.81 -13.62
CA GLY A 170 26.43 40.87 -13.68
C GLY A 170 27.83 40.37 -14.03
N GLN A 171 28.09 40.25 -15.34
CA GLN A 171 29.38 40.38 -16.02
C GLN A 171 30.65 39.96 -15.26
N ARG A 172 31.28 38.86 -15.69
CA ARG A 172 32.75 38.78 -15.82
C ARG A 172 33.18 37.77 -16.89
N LEU A 173 34.11 38.22 -17.72
CA LEU A 173 34.68 37.65 -18.95
C LEU A 173 35.43 36.31 -18.75
N PRO A 174 35.70 35.58 -19.84
CA PRO A 174 36.07 34.16 -19.83
C PRO A 174 37.58 33.96 -19.63
N PHE A 175 37.95 33.06 -18.71
CA PHE A 175 39.25 32.40 -18.76
C PHE A 175 39.07 30.89 -18.90
N PRO A 176 39.93 30.21 -19.69
CA PRO A 176 39.57 28.96 -20.33
C PRO A 176 40.38 27.79 -19.77
N PHE A 177 40.08 27.31 -18.58
CA PHE A 177 40.55 25.99 -18.14
C PHE A 177 39.59 25.43 -17.08
N PRO A 178 38.66 24.52 -17.45
CA PRO A 178 37.94 23.75 -16.46
C PRO A 178 38.89 22.64 -16.01
N PHE A 179 39.65 22.90 -14.94
CA PHE A 179 39.98 21.79 -14.05
C PHE A 179 38.64 21.33 -13.51
N PHE A 180 38.15 20.23 -14.07
CA PHE A 180 37.15 19.40 -13.42
C PHE A 180 37.72 19.02 -12.06
N ARG A 181 37.44 19.84 -11.04
CA ARG A 181 37.14 19.26 -9.74
C ARG A 181 35.92 18.41 -10.03
N ARG A 182 36.15 17.09 -10.03
CA ARG A 182 35.09 16.14 -9.79
C ARG A 182 34.57 16.55 -8.43
N ASP A 183 33.51 17.34 -8.41
CA ASP A 183 32.66 17.36 -7.23
C ASP A 183 32.27 15.90 -7.09
N GLU A 184 32.92 15.20 -6.17
CA GLU A 184 32.37 13.98 -5.60
C GLU A 184 31.13 14.42 -4.82
N GLY A 185 30.10 14.84 -5.57
CA GLY A 185 28.75 14.91 -5.10
C GLY A 185 28.40 13.47 -4.76
N GLY A 186 28.69 13.09 -3.52
CA GLY A 186 28.27 11.81 -2.97
C GLY A 186 26.82 11.63 -3.33
N GLU A 187 26.53 10.50 -3.96
CA GLU A 187 25.17 10.07 -4.26
C GLU A 187 24.33 10.32 -3.01
N ILE A 188 23.22 11.06 -3.13
CA ILE A 188 22.38 11.39 -1.97
C ILE A 188 21.75 10.08 -1.50
N VAL A 189 22.39 9.41 -0.54
CA VAL A 189 21.91 8.14 0.02
C VAL A 189 20.74 8.46 0.95
N ALA A 190 19.55 7.98 0.57
CA ALA A 190 18.37 8.04 1.40
C ALA A 190 18.17 6.70 2.13
N GLU A 191 18.09 6.75 3.47
CA GLU A 191 17.82 5.59 4.34
C GLU A 191 16.37 5.64 4.86
N PRO A 192 15.63 4.52 4.91
CA PRO A 192 14.36 4.48 5.60
C PRO A 192 14.56 4.58 7.12
N VAL A 193 13.74 5.39 7.79
CA VAL A 193 13.72 5.50 9.26
C VAL A 193 12.86 4.38 9.82
N ARG A 194 13.44 3.50 10.64
CA ARG A 194 12.73 2.43 11.37
C ARG A 194 12.79 2.66 12.87
N LEU A 195 11.80 2.14 13.58
CA LEU A 195 11.78 2.18 15.03
C LEU A 195 12.60 1.03 15.62
N TYR A 196 13.21 1.26 16.78
CA TYR A 196 13.88 0.21 17.52
C TYR A 196 12.93 -0.96 17.81
N LYS A 197 13.34 -2.18 17.41
CA LYS A 197 12.56 -3.42 17.47
C LYS A 197 11.20 -3.37 16.75
N ASP A 198 11.01 -2.41 15.84
CA ASP A 198 9.75 -2.15 15.15
C ASP A 198 8.56 -1.88 16.10
N ASP A 199 8.83 -1.45 17.34
CA ASP A 199 7.82 -1.22 18.38
C ASP A 199 7.99 0.16 19.05
N PRO A 200 7.03 1.10 18.89
CA PRO A 200 7.09 2.43 19.52
C PRO A 200 7.06 2.38 21.05
N GLY A 201 6.59 1.28 21.65
CA GLY A 201 6.53 1.10 23.11
C GLY A 201 7.88 0.77 23.74
N THR A 202 8.88 0.34 22.96
CA THR A 202 10.16 -0.13 23.51
C THR A 202 11.20 0.99 23.64
N LEU A 203 11.50 1.37 24.88
CA LEU A 203 12.55 2.34 25.19
C LEU A 203 13.91 1.67 25.32
N PHE A 204 14.97 2.38 24.94
CA PHE A 204 16.34 1.97 25.16
C PHE A 204 16.75 2.24 26.62
N VAL A 205 17.31 1.22 27.28
CA VAL A 205 17.78 1.29 28.66
C VAL A 205 19.27 0.95 28.68
N PRO A 206 20.15 1.93 28.96
CA PRO A 206 21.59 1.70 29.08
C PRO A 206 21.93 1.01 30.42
N SER A 207 23.12 0.42 30.52
CA SER A 207 23.66 -0.10 31.78
C SER A 207 23.90 1.04 32.80
N GLU A 208 23.91 0.71 34.10
CA GLU A 208 24.15 1.71 35.16
C GLU A 208 25.52 2.42 35.00
N THR A 209 26.51 1.70 34.47
CA THR A 209 27.85 2.23 34.18
C THR A 209 27.85 3.20 33.00
N ALA A 210 27.09 2.91 31.95
CA ALA A 210 26.95 3.81 30.80
C ALA A 210 26.11 5.04 31.16
N ALA A 211 25.02 4.85 31.91
CA ALA A 211 24.12 5.92 32.35
C ALA A 211 24.83 6.97 33.22
N SER A 212 25.76 6.54 34.07
CA SER A 212 26.57 7.44 34.92
C SER A 212 27.68 8.16 34.16
N SER A 213 28.18 7.57 33.07
CA SER A 213 29.23 8.16 32.23
C SER A 213 28.69 9.25 31.28
N GLY A 214 27.38 9.26 31.04
CA GLY A 214 26.68 10.29 30.24
C GLY A 214 26.52 9.92 28.77
N VAL A 215 25.57 10.56 28.10
CA VAL A 215 25.12 10.25 26.72
C VAL A 215 26.24 10.42 25.70
N GLY A 216 27.13 11.40 25.89
CA GLY A 216 28.28 11.64 25.01
C GLY A 216 29.50 10.74 25.26
N SER A 217 29.43 9.81 26.23
CA SER A 217 30.57 8.96 26.57
C SER A 217 30.75 7.78 25.60
N TYR A 218 31.99 7.32 25.46
CA TYR A 218 32.31 6.15 24.63
C TYR A 218 31.58 4.88 25.09
N ASP A 219 31.50 4.63 26.39
CA ASP A 219 30.82 3.44 26.93
C ASP A 219 29.32 3.46 26.63
N PHE A 220 28.67 4.62 26.68
CA PHE A 220 27.28 4.78 26.28
C PHE A 220 27.09 4.58 24.77
N SER A 221 27.92 5.24 23.96
CA SER A 221 27.90 5.08 22.49
C SER A 221 28.08 3.62 22.07
N ARG A 222 28.96 2.87 22.73
CA ARG A 222 29.19 1.45 22.45
C ARG A 222 27.95 0.60 22.68
N GLU A 223 27.19 0.86 23.74
CA GLU A 223 25.94 0.13 24.03
C GLU A 223 24.84 0.44 23.02
N VAL A 224 24.73 1.71 22.59
CA VAL A 224 23.77 2.15 21.57
C VAL A 224 24.08 1.51 20.22
N VAL A 225 25.35 1.53 19.80
CA VAL A 225 25.81 0.91 18.55
C VAL A 225 25.67 -0.62 18.60
N ALA A 226 25.96 -1.25 19.74
CA ALA A 226 25.74 -2.69 19.93
C ALA A 226 24.26 -3.07 19.84
N ALA A 227 23.36 -2.19 20.26
CA ALA A 227 21.91 -2.34 20.09
C ALA A 227 21.43 -2.02 18.66
N LYS A 228 22.34 -1.66 17.74
CA LYS A 228 22.06 -1.27 16.35
C LYS A 228 21.15 -0.04 16.23
N ILE A 229 21.32 0.93 17.12
CA ILE A 229 20.58 2.19 17.13
C ILE A 229 21.45 3.27 16.49
N ASN A 230 20.88 4.04 15.55
CA ASN A 230 21.56 5.14 14.88
C ASN A 230 21.13 6.51 15.42
N GLY A 231 19.86 6.66 15.79
CA GLY A 231 19.31 7.87 16.40
C GLY A 231 18.74 7.59 17.78
N LEU A 232 19.05 8.41 18.77
CA LEU A 232 18.49 8.30 20.12
C LEU A 232 17.84 9.63 20.53
N VAL A 233 16.54 9.57 20.83
CA VAL A 233 15.81 10.68 21.45
C VAL A 233 15.96 10.59 22.96
N THR A 234 16.49 11.66 23.55
CA THR A 234 16.59 11.84 25.00
C THR A 234 15.89 13.14 25.38
N GLY A 235 15.69 13.38 26.67
CA GLY A 235 15.04 14.61 27.08
C GLY A 235 15.01 14.84 28.58
N THR A 236 14.59 16.04 28.95
CA THR A 236 14.38 16.47 30.32
C THR A 236 12.95 16.97 30.49
N ILE A 237 12.30 16.55 31.57
CA ILE A 237 10.96 16.99 31.97
C ILE A 237 11.06 17.87 33.22
N SER A 238 10.42 19.03 33.15
CA SER A 238 10.22 19.96 34.26
C SER A 238 8.73 20.21 34.47
N VAL A 239 8.24 20.12 35.70
CA VAL A 239 6.81 20.23 36.01
C VAL A 239 6.53 21.46 36.85
N TYR A 240 5.52 22.22 36.46
CA TYR A 240 5.04 23.41 37.14
C TYR A 240 3.51 23.34 37.27
N GLY A 241 3.02 22.90 38.44
CA GLY A 241 1.59 22.71 38.67
C GLY A 241 0.99 21.63 37.76
N GLU A 242 -0.02 22.00 36.96
CA GLU A 242 -0.67 21.11 35.98
C GLU A 242 0.01 21.10 34.61
N TYR A 243 1.08 21.88 34.43
CA TYR A 243 1.81 22.01 33.18
C TYR A 243 3.17 21.32 33.23
N VAL A 244 3.58 20.81 32.09
CA VAL A 244 4.87 20.15 31.89
C VAL A 244 5.65 20.87 30.79
N GLY A 245 6.87 21.28 31.11
CA GLY A 245 7.87 21.76 30.16
C GLY A 245 8.82 20.63 29.79
N VAL A 246 8.93 20.36 28.50
CA VAL A 246 9.72 19.24 27.98
C VAL A 246 10.77 19.78 27.04
N THR A 247 12.02 19.34 27.22
CA THR A 247 13.09 19.55 26.26
C THR A 247 13.53 18.19 25.75
N ALA A 248 13.40 17.94 24.45
CA ALA A 248 13.83 16.73 23.79
C ALA A 248 15.04 17.02 22.89
N GLU A 249 16.00 16.10 22.86
CA GLU A 249 17.25 16.21 22.12
C GLU A 249 17.53 14.91 21.37
N VAL A 250 17.95 15.02 20.10
CA VAL A 250 18.29 13.86 19.26
C VAL A 250 19.79 13.75 19.10
N PHE A 251 20.32 12.59 19.46
CA PHE A 251 21.72 12.23 19.24
C PHE A 251 21.84 11.24 18.09
N VAL A 252 22.86 11.43 17.25
CA VAL A 252 23.24 10.48 16.19
C VAL A 252 24.48 9.71 16.60
N TYR A 253 24.46 8.41 16.32
CA TYR A 253 25.52 7.46 16.58
C TYR A 253 25.96 6.77 15.29
N PRO A 254 27.26 6.45 15.15
CA PRO A 254 28.36 6.70 16.10
C PRO A 254 28.76 8.19 16.16
N GLY A 255 29.36 8.63 17.28
CA GLY A 255 29.86 10.00 17.48
C GLY A 255 29.09 10.86 18.50
N ALA A 256 27.92 10.40 18.95
CA ALA A 256 27.08 11.07 19.95
C ALA A 256 26.87 12.57 19.68
N LYS A 257 26.70 12.94 18.41
CA LYS A 257 26.49 14.33 17.99
C LYS A 257 25.02 14.70 18.17
N SER A 258 24.77 15.84 18.83
CA SER A 258 23.43 16.41 18.92
C SER A 258 23.03 17.01 17.58
N VAL A 259 21.98 16.47 16.96
CA VAL A 259 21.40 16.99 15.72
C VAL A 259 20.48 18.18 15.99
N GLY A 260 19.98 18.27 17.22
CA GLY A 260 19.32 19.44 17.74
C GLY A 260 18.36 19.15 18.87
N SER A 261 18.06 20.19 19.62
CA SER A 261 17.09 20.18 20.71
C SER A 261 15.81 20.93 20.32
N VAL A 262 14.71 20.55 20.95
CA VAL A 262 13.40 21.18 20.83
C VAL A 262 12.76 21.25 22.21
N SER A 263 12.09 22.36 22.51
CA SER A 263 11.36 22.54 23.77
C SER A 263 9.92 22.95 23.51
N ASP A 264 8.99 22.42 24.31
CA ASP A 264 7.57 22.76 24.26
C ASP A 264 6.93 22.59 25.65
N VAL A 265 5.75 23.17 25.83
CA VAL A 265 4.99 23.14 27.08
C VAL A 265 3.59 22.59 26.81
N GLY A 266 3.09 21.75 27.70
CA GLY A 266 1.75 21.17 27.59
C GLY A 266 1.11 20.89 28.94
N ALA A 267 -0.14 20.42 28.92
CA ALA A 267 -0.83 19.97 30.13
C ALA A 267 -0.36 18.55 30.49
N LEU A 268 -0.15 18.29 31.78
CA LEU A 268 0.25 16.96 32.26
C LEU A 268 -0.84 15.90 32.03
N GLY A 269 -2.10 16.32 31.98
CA GLY A 269 -3.25 15.44 31.74
C GLY A 269 -3.45 15.02 30.28
N ASP A 270 -2.82 15.69 29.32
CA ASP A 270 -2.93 15.37 27.90
C ASP A 270 -1.58 15.55 27.17
N LEU A 271 -0.85 14.44 27.05
CA LEU A 271 0.49 14.41 26.47
C LEU A 271 0.50 14.21 24.96
N VAL A 272 -0.62 13.80 24.34
CA VAL A 272 -0.67 13.46 22.91
C VAL A 272 -0.47 14.69 22.01
N PRO A 273 -1.16 15.83 22.22
CA PRO A 273 -0.91 17.05 21.44
C PRO A 273 0.51 17.59 21.65
N LEU A 274 1.07 17.40 22.85
CA LEU A 274 2.44 17.81 23.18
C LEU A 274 3.46 16.98 22.40
N ALA A 275 3.31 15.65 22.40
CA ALA A 275 4.15 14.74 21.62
C ALA A 275 4.11 15.08 20.12
N LYS A 276 2.91 15.33 19.58
CA LYS A 276 2.74 15.72 18.16
C LYS A 276 3.52 16.99 17.80
N ARG A 277 3.43 18.05 18.63
CA ARG A 277 4.18 19.30 18.39
C ARG A 277 5.69 19.11 18.50
N LEU A 278 6.15 18.35 19.49
CA LEU A 278 7.58 18.03 19.65
C LEU A 278 8.12 17.29 18.43
N VAL A 279 7.39 16.27 17.96
CA VAL A 279 7.78 15.51 16.76
C VAL A 279 7.80 16.39 15.52
N GLN A 280 6.80 17.25 15.31
CA GLN A 280 6.78 18.18 14.18
C GLN A 280 8.01 19.10 14.14
N LYS A 281 8.55 19.50 15.30
CA LYS A 281 9.76 20.34 15.38
C LYS A 281 11.06 19.53 15.23
N ILE A 282 11.06 18.28 15.68
CA ILE A 282 12.25 17.41 15.68
C ILE A 282 12.45 16.74 14.33
N LEU A 283 11.36 16.43 13.64
CA LEU A 283 11.36 15.58 12.48
C LEU A 283 12.15 16.17 11.30
N PRO A 284 12.09 17.48 10.97
CA PRO A 284 12.94 18.04 9.93
C PRO A 284 14.43 17.83 10.22
N LYS A 285 14.82 17.92 11.51
CA LYS A 285 16.20 17.66 11.95
C LYS A 285 16.58 16.17 11.81
N VAL A 286 15.62 15.27 11.99
CA VAL A 286 15.80 13.81 11.83
C VAL A 286 15.73 13.36 10.37
N ALA A 287 14.90 13.98 9.54
CA ALA A 287 14.84 13.65 8.12
C ALA A 287 16.08 14.19 7.38
N ASN A 288 16.65 15.30 7.86
CA ASN A 288 17.75 16.00 7.18
C ASN A 288 17.48 16.17 5.67
N SER A 289 16.21 16.34 5.32
CA SER A 289 15.74 16.47 3.96
C SER A 289 15.76 17.94 3.57
N PHE A 290 16.04 18.21 2.28
CA PHE A 290 15.97 19.57 1.79
C PHE A 290 14.51 20.03 1.79
N PRO A 291 14.21 21.27 2.23
CA PRO A 291 12.88 21.81 2.10
C PRO A 291 12.52 21.96 0.62
N VAL A 292 11.33 21.53 0.26
CA VAL A 292 10.74 21.57 -1.08
C VAL A 292 9.52 22.47 -1.07
N VAL A 293 9.45 23.33 -2.08
CA VAL A 293 8.38 24.32 -2.23
C VAL A 293 7.31 23.75 -3.13
N VAL A 294 6.08 23.59 -2.64
CA VAL A 294 4.95 23.08 -3.42
C VAL A 294 3.93 24.19 -3.67
N ASP A 295 3.68 24.48 -4.95
CA ASP A 295 2.68 25.42 -5.41
C ASP A 295 1.40 24.68 -5.83
N PHE A 296 0.24 25.12 -5.32
CA PHE A 296 -1.05 24.50 -5.63
C PHE A 296 -1.83 25.33 -6.67
N HIS A 297 -2.24 24.65 -7.74
CA HIS A 297 -3.13 25.19 -8.78
C HIS A 297 -4.42 24.38 -8.78
N ILE A 298 -5.53 25.00 -8.39
CA ILE A 298 -6.84 24.35 -8.28
C ILE A 298 -7.72 24.84 -9.44
N GLU A 299 -8.21 23.90 -10.23
CA GLU A 299 -9.16 24.11 -11.32
C GLU A 299 -10.43 23.29 -11.04
N PRO A 300 -11.64 23.78 -11.34
CA PRO A 300 -11.99 25.09 -11.89
C PRO A 300 -11.91 26.25 -10.85
N GLU A 301 -11.79 27.51 -11.32
CA GLU A 301 -11.56 28.69 -10.46
C GLU A 301 -12.63 28.93 -9.38
N ASN A 302 -13.87 28.49 -9.62
CA ASN A 302 -14.98 28.56 -8.68
C ASN A 302 -14.79 27.65 -7.44
N ALA A 303 -13.95 26.62 -7.52
CA ALA A 303 -13.62 25.74 -6.39
C ALA A 303 -12.53 26.33 -5.48
N ARG A 304 -11.69 27.23 -5.99
CA ARG A 304 -10.57 27.83 -5.27
C ARG A 304 -10.91 28.53 -3.94
N PRO A 305 -11.99 29.33 -3.81
CA PRO A 305 -12.30 30.02 -2.56
C PRO A 305 -12.84 29.09 -1.45
N SER A 306 -13.37 27.91 -1.80
CA SER A 306 -13.87 26.91 -0.85
C SER A 306 -12.92 25.72 -0.69
N ALA A 307 -11.75 25.77 -1.33
CA ALA A 307 -10.78 24.69 -1.30
C ALA A 307 -10.06 24.65 0.05
N VAL A 308 -9.76 23.44 0.51
CA VAL A 308 -8.95 23.13 1.68
C VAL A 308 -7.91 22.12 1.24
N VAL A 309 -6.63 22.48 1.36
CA VAL A 309 -5.52 21.58 1.06
C VAL A 309 -5.05 20.95 2.37
N THR A 310 -4.97 19.63 2.39
CA THR A 310 -4.48 18.86 3.53
C THR A 310 -3.28 18.04 3.09
N ILE A 311 -2.14 18.17 3.78
CA ILE A 311 -0.91 17.44 3.47
C ILE A 311 -0.57 16.58 4.67
N ASP A 312 -0.51 15.26 4.48
CA ASP A 312 -0.31 14.26 5.56
C ASP A 312 -1.25 14.47 6.76
N GLY A 313 -2.48 14.91 6.50
CA GLY A 313 -3.48 15.20 7.54
C GLY A 313 -3.35 16.58 8.22
N VAL A 314 -2.41 17.43 7.79
CA VAL A 314 -2.28 18.82 8.26
C VAL A 314 -3.00 19.76 7.30
N VAL A 315 -3.92 20.57 7.83
CA VAL A 315 -4.69 21.53 7.04
C VAL A 315 -3.85 22.77 6.75
N HIS A 316 -3.74 23.14 5.49
CA HIS A 316 -3.12 24.36 5.01
C HIS A 316 -4.21 25.32 4.50
N SER A 317 -4.45 26.40 5.24
CA SER A 317 -5.50 27.38 4.96
C SER A 317 -5.11 28.43 3.91
N ASP A 318 -3.82 28.71 3.70
CA ASP A 318 -3.33 29.71 2.75
C ASP A 318 -2.87 29.07 1.42
N ILE A 319 -3.82 28.77 0.54
CA ILE A 319 -3.60 28.15 -0.78
C ILE A 319 -2.85 29.09 -1.76
N GLY A 320 -2.78 30.39 -1.44
CA GLY A 320 -2.10 31.41 -2.26
C GLY A 320 -0.59 31.50 -2.07
N SER A 321 -0.06 30.97 -0.96
CA SER A 321 1.38 30.96 -0.68
C SER A 321 1.96 29.57 -0.86
N ALA A 322 3.12 29.50 -1.50
CA ALA A 322 3.85 28.25 -1.68
C ALA A 322 4.04 27.53 -0.35
N VAL A 323 3.70 26.24 -0.29
CA VAL A 323 3.81 25.44 0.94
C VAL A 323 5.20 24.82 0.98
N ILE A 324 5.93 25.05 2.06
CA ILE A 324 7.24 24.43 2.27
C ILE A 324 7.03 23.09 2.97
N LEU A 325 7.47 22.02 2.32
CA LEU A 325 7.45 20.65 2.81
C LEU A 325 8.88 20.14 2.95
N ASP A 326 9.07 19.07 3.71
CA ASP A 326 10.32 18.32 3.72
C ASP A 326 10.38 17.43 2.46
N ALA A 327 11.57 17.14 1.91
CA ALA A 327 11.65 16.20 0.78
C ALA A 327 11.26 14.78 1.26
N GLY A 328 10.35 14.12 0.54
CA GLY A 328 9.73 12.89 1.03
C GLY A 328 8.49 12.46 0.25
N ILE A 329 7.89 11.35 0.67
CA ILE A 329 6.59 10.91 0.15
C ILE A 329 5.51 11.61 0.97
N HIS A 330 4.69 12.41 0.31
CA HIS A 330 3.58 13.12 0.96
C HIS A 330 2.26 12.78 0.28
N THR A 331 1.20 12.74 1.08
CA THR A 331 -0.18 12.60 0.59
C THR A 331 -0.88 13.95 0.69
N VAL A 332 -1.22 14.50 -0.47
CA VAL A 332 -1.97 15.74 -0.64
C VAL A 332 -3.43 15.39 -0.90
N CYS A 333 -4.34 15.93 -0.10
CA CYS A 333 -5.78 15.93 -0.34
C CYS A 333 -6.25 17.37 -0.60
N VAL A 334 -7.03 17.57 -1.66
CA VAL A 334 -7.68 18.84 -1.99
C VAL A 334 -9.18 18.63 -1.98
N GLU A 335 -9.87 19.30 -1.07
CA GLU A 335 -11.32 19.21 -0.91
C GLU A 335 -11.94 20.58 -1.17
N ALA A 336 -13.05 20.66 -1.89
CA ALA A 336 -13.79 21.91 -2.08
C ALA A 336 -15.30 21.66 -2.00
N LYS A 337 -16.04 22.66 -1.54
CA LYS A 337 -17.50 22.53 -1.37
C LYS A 337 -18.20 22.33 -2.72
N GLY A 338 -18.93 21.22 -2.86
CA GLY A 338 -19.67 20.85 -4.08
C GLY A 338 -18.80 20.19 -5.16
N PHE A 339 -17.62 19.73 -4.79
CA PHE A 339 -16.69 19.02 -5.66
C PHE A 339 -16.20 17.74 -4.97
N GLU A 340 -15.84 16.75 -5.77
CA GLU A 340 -15.22 15.53 -5.25
C GLU A 340 -13.79 15.80 -4.73
N PRO A 341 -13.36 15.14 -3.63
CA PRO A 341 -12.01 15.30 -3.11
C PRO A 341 -10.97 14.67 -4.04
N ALA A 342 -9.89 15.40 -4.33
CA ALA A 342 -8.76 14.89 -5.10
C ALA A 342 -7.60 14.52 -4.18
N VAL A 343 -7.08 13.29 -4.32
CA VAL A 343 -5.97 12.77 -3.49
C VAL A 343 -4.79 12.39 -4.37
N LEU A 344 -3.59 12.86 -3.99
CA LEU A 344 -2.31 12.58 -4.66
C LEU A 344 -1.27 12.14 -3.62
N THR A 345 -0.70 10.95 -3.79
CA THR A 345 0.49 10.51 -3.04
C THR A 345 1.69 10.55 -3.98
N TYR A 346 2.69 11.39 -3.68
CA TYR A 346 3.84 11.60 -4.56
C TYR A 346 5.16 11.72 -3.78
N PRO A 347 6.28 11.16 -4.29
CA PRO A 347 7.61 11.42 -3.76
C PRO A 347 8.12 12.79 -4.24
N PHE A 348 7.98 13.82 -3.40
CA PHE A 348 8.57 15.14 -3.60
C PHE A 348 10.09 15.05 -3.34
N LYS A 349 10.82 14.54 -4.34
CA LYS A 349 12.27 14.29 -4.32
C LYS A 349 12.94 14.91 -5.56
N ASP A 350 14.24 15.15 -5.47
CA ASP A 350 15.12 15.58 -6.58
C ASP A 350 15.04 17.07 -6.95
N ASP A 351 13.84 17.66 -7.04
CA ASP A 351 13.66 19.09 -7.33
C ASP A 351 13.29 19.90 -6.09
N GLY A 352 13.78 21.14 -5.98
CA GLY A 352 13.47 22.05 -4.87
C GLY A 352 12.09 22.69 -4.93
N ARG A 353 11.38 22.57 -6.06
CA ARG A 353 10.07 23.21 -6.28
C ARG A 353 9.16 22.34 -7.15
N PHE A 354 7.91 22.17 -6.72
CA PHE A 354 6.89 21.39 -7.39
C PHE A 354 5.62 22.21 -7.62
N VAL A 355 4.86 21.85 -8.65
CA VAL A 355 3.54 22.41 -8.93
C VAL A 355 2.52 21.28 -8.96
N VAL A 356 1.58 21.30 -8.01
CA VAL A 356 0.48 20.34 -7.94
C VAL A 356 -0.75 20.98 -8.59
N ARG A 357 -1.23 20.38 -9.67
CA ARG A 357 -2.48 20.76 -10.34
C ARG A 357 -3.59 19.82 -9.88
N ALA A 358 -4.63 20.38 -9.26
CA ALA A 358 -5.81 19.66 -8.82
C ALA A 358 -7.00 20.05 -9.71
N GLU A 359 -7.41 19.13 -10.58
CA GLU A 359 -8.60 19.26 -11.42
C GLU A 359 -9.79 18.62 -10.69
N LEU A 360 -10.63 19.45 -10.06
CA LEU A 360 -11.78 19.02 -9.28
C LEU A 360 -13.01 18.83 -10.16
N VAL A 361 -13.72 17.72 -9.94
CA VAL A 361 -14.96 17.38 -10.65
C VAL A 361 -16.15 17.79 -9.77
N PRO A 362 -17.17 18.49 -10.31
CA PRO A 362 -18.35 18.87 -9.55
C PRO A 362 -19.10 17.62 -9.07
N GLU A 363 -19.53 17.65 -7.82
CA GLU A 363 -20.34 16.58 -7.22
C GLU A 363 -21.75 16.62 -7.82
N PHE A 364 -22.25 15.48 -8.31
CA PHE A 364 -23.57 15.39 -8.91
C PHE A 364 -24.58 14.91 -7.86
N ASP A 365 -25.57 15.73 -7.54
CA ASP A 365 -26.69 15.35 -6.65
C ASP A 365 -27.99 15.31 -7.46
N GLY A 366 -28.33 14.13 -7.96
CA GLY A 366 -29.56 13.88 -8.73
C GLY A 366 -30.33 12.67 -8.18
N GLY A 367 -31.60 12.54 -8.51
CA GLY A 367 -32.44 11.39 -8.11
C GLY A 367 -32.96 10.61 -9.31
N MET A 368 -32.90 9.27 -9.25
CA MET A 368 -33.49 8.38 -10.26
C MET A 368 -34.55 7.47 -9.64
N ASP A 369 -35.49 7.01 -10.45
CA ASP A 369 -36.53 6.05 -10.07
C ASP A 369 -36.19 4.65 -10.58
N ILE A 370 -36.32 3.63 -9.73
CA ILE A 370 -36.03 2.24 -10.07
C ILE A 370 -37.20 1.35 -9.70
N ARG A 371 -37.56 0.42 -10.60
CA ARG A 371 -38.53 -0.64 -10.34
C ARG A 371 -38.00 -2.03 -10.65
N LEU A 372 -38.55 -3.03 -9.97
CA LEU A 372 -38.32 -4.43 -10.33
C LEU A 372 -39.19 -4.85 -11.54
N GLY A 373 -38.63 -5.71 -12.39
CA GLY A 373 -39.35 -6.32 -13.51
C GLY A 373 -40.46 -7.27 -13.05
N HIS A 374 -40.20 -8.00 -11.97
CA HIS A 374 -41.17 -8.82 -11.24
C HIS A 374 -41.40 -8.21 -9.86
N PHE A 375 -42.64 -7.82 -9.59
CA PHE A 375 -42.98 -7.15 -8.34
C PHE A 375 -42.68 -8.04 -7.12
N ARG A 376 -41.94 -7.48 -6.16
CA ARG A 376 -41.69 -8.01 -4.82
C ARG A 376 -41.57 -6.84 -3.84
N ASP A 377 -42.15 -6.97 -2.67
CA ASP A 377 -42.14 -5.94 -1.63
C ASP A 377 -40.75 -5.84 -0.99
N GLY A 378 -40.20 -4.63 -0.84
CA GLY A 378 -38.81 -4.47 -0.40
C GLY A 378 -38.27 -3.04 -0.46
N PHE A 379 -36.96 -2.91 -0.40
CA PHE A 379 -36.27 -1.62 -0.53
C PHE A 379 -34.91 -1.79 -1.23
N PHE A 380 -34.41 -0.70 -1.82
CA PHE A 380 -33.08 -0.67 -2.43
C PHE A 380 -32.08 0.01 -1.47
N LEU A 381 -30.92 -0.60 -1.30
CA LEU A 381 -29.80 -0.08 -0.54
C LEU A 381 -28.74 0.42 -1.50
N THR A 382 -28.34 1.69 -1.40
CA THR A 382 -27.32 2.30 -2.26
C THR A 382 -26.28 3.00 -1.39
N GLY A 383 -25.03 2.56 -1.42
CA GLY A 383 -23.98 3.17 -0.59
C GLY A 383 -24.28 3.12 0.93
N ALA A 384 -24.99 2.09 1.39
CA ALA A 384 -25.52 1.94 2.76
C ALA A 384 -26.66 2.89 3.15
N ILE A 385 -27.27 3.59 2.19
CA ILE A 385 -28.48 4.40 2.39
C ILE A 385 -29.68 3.62 1.85
N GLU A 386 -30.73 3.50 2.67
CA GLU A 386 -32.02 2.92 2.27
C GLU A 386 -32.80 3.90 1.37
N SER A 387 -33.30 3.40 0.24
CA SER A 387 -34.23 4.11 -0.62
C SER A 387 -35.63 4.19 0.01
N SER A 388 -36.54 4.90 -0.65
CA SER A 388 -37.97 4.76 -0.34
C SER A 388 -38.41 3.29 -0.46
N HIS A 389 -39.37 2.91 0.40
CA HIS A 389 -39.96 1.57 0.41
C HIS A 389 -40.67 1.29 -0.92
N PHE A 390 -40.30 0.21 -1.57
CA PHE A 390 -40.89 -0.28 -2.81
C PHE A 390 -42.00 -1.28 -2.47
N GLY A 391 -43.25 -0.94 -2.79
CA GLY A 391 -44.40 -1.77 -2.42
C GLY A 391 -45.65 -1.52 -3.27
N TYR A 392 -46.80 -2.09 -2.88
CA TYR A 392 -48.02 -2.03 -3.69
C TYR A 392 -48.56 -0.61 -3.94
N SER A 393 -48.25 0.34 -3.04
CA SER A 393 -48.64 1.75 -3.17
C SER A 393 -47.66 2.58 -3.99
N ASP A 394 -46.39 2.16 -4.06
CA ASP A 394 -45.32 2.88 -4.74
C ASP A 394 -44.44 1.86 -5.48
N ASP A 395 -44.69 1.72 -6.78
CA ASP A 395 -44.05 0.73 -7.64
C ASP A 395 -42.67 1.20 -8.16
N ARG A 396 -42.12 2.26 -7.55
CA ARG A 396 -40.81 2.85 -7.87
C ARG A 396 -40.11 3.30 -6.59
N ALA A 397 -38.82 2.98 -6.48
CA ALA A 397 -37.96 3.48 -5.43
C ALA A 397 -37.10 4.62 -5.97
N ARG A 398 -37.03 5.73 -5.22
CA ARG A 398 -36.16 6.86 -5.57
C ARG A 398 -34.79 6.67 -4.94
N ILE A 399 -33.74 6.76 -5.76
CA ILE A 399 -32.35 6.55 -5.36
C ILE A 399 -31.53 7.79 -5.76
N SER A 400 -30.64 8.25 -4.88
CA SER A 400 -29.69 9.31 -5.19
C SER A 400 -28.57 8.80 -6.11
N VAL A 401 -28.21 9.61 -7.10
CA VAL A 401 -27.23 9.32 -8.13
C VAL A 401 -26.06 10.27 -7.97
N ASN A 402 -24.85 9.73 -7.85
CA ASN A 402 -23.60 10.51 -7.81
C ASN A 402 -22.82 10.44 -9.15
N GLY A 403 -23.53 10.43 -10.29
CA GLY A 403 -22.93 10.44 -11.63
C GLY A 403 -21.98 9.28 -11.98
N LYS A 404 -21.89 8.24 -11.14
CA LYS A 404 -20.97 7.08 -11.29
C LYS A 404 -21.77 5.78 -11.40
N ASN A 405 -21.09 4.68 -11.73
CA ASN A 405 -21.70 3.35 -11.67
C ASN A 405 -22.23 3.08 -10.25
N VAL A 406 -23.54 2.96 -10.13
CA VAL A 406 -24.20 2.71 -8.85
C VAL A 406 -24.38 1.19 -8.67
N LEU A 407 -23.80 0.66 -7.59
CA LEU A 407 -24.12 -0.68 -7.09
C LEU A 407 -25.17 -0.54 -6.01
N SER A 408 -26.30 -1.21 -6.21
CA SER A 408 -27.41 -1.22 -5.28
C SER A 408 -27.75 -2.66 -4.89
N VAL A 409 -28.34 -2.84 -3.72
CA VAL A 409 -28.85 -4.13 -3.25
C VAL A 409 -30.34 -4.00 -3.01
N PHE A 410 -31.15 -4.82 -3.70
CA PHE A 410 -32.55 -4.97 -3.35
C PHE A 410 -32.68 -5.99 -2.21
N GLU A 411 -33.39 -5.63 -1.15
CA GLU A 411 -33.72 -6.52 -0.03
C GLU A 411 -35.23 -6.75 0.01
N ASP A 412 -35.63 -8.02 0.00
CA ASP A 412 -37.03 -8.43 0.10
C ASP A 412 -37.52 -8.28 1.55
N SER A 413 -38.57 -7.50 1.77
CA SER A 413 -39.11 -7.22 3.12
C SER A 413 -39.65 -8.47 3.82
N SER A 414 -40.03 -9.51 3.07
CA SER A 414 -40.67 -10.71 3.60
C SER A 414 -39.69 -11.83 3.96
N THR A 415 -38.63 -12.01 3.16
CA THR A 415 -37.66 -13.09 3.32
C THR A 415 -36.28 -12.61 3.80
N GLY A 416 -35.98 -11.31 3.69
CA GLY A 416 -34.65 -10.75 3.93
C GLY A 416 -33.62 -11.14 2.87
N GLU A 417 -34.05 -11.75 1.76
CA GLU A 417 -33.16 -12.17 0.69
C GLU A 417 -32.70 -10.96 -0.14
N ARG A 418 -31.45 -11.02 -0.61
CA ARG A 418 -30.79 -9.90 -1.27
C ARG A 418 -30.51 -10.18 -2.74
N ALA A 419 -30.67 -9.17 -3.57
CA ALA A 419 -30.28 -9.20 -4.97
C ALA A 419 -29.39 -8.01 -5.32
N PHE A 420 -28.22 -8.28 -5.88
CA PHE A 420 -27.30 -7.24 -6.34
C PHE A 420 -27.76 -6.65 -7.68
N VAL A 421 -27.73 -5.33 -7.77
CA VAL A 421 -28.18 -4.53 -8.90
C VAL A 421 -27.04 -3.61 -9.33
N ARG A 422 -26.79 -3.55 -10.63
CA ARG A 422 -25.83 -2.63 -11.22
C ARG A 422 -26.55 -1.66 -12.15
N ILE A 423 -26.28 -0.38 -11.93
CA ILE A 423 -26.82 0.71 -12.73
C ILE A 423 -25.63 1.33 -13.49
N PRO A 424 -25.60 1.19 -14.82
CA PRO A 424 -24.53 1.77 -15.63
C PRO A 424 -24.56 3.30 -15.60
N GLU A 425 -23.38 3.91 -15.53
CA GLU A 425 -23.18 5.37 -15.54
C GLU A 425 -23.93 6.07 -16.70
N LYS A 426 -23.94 5.46 -17.89
CA LYS A 426 -24.61 5.99 -19.09
C LYS A 426 -26.13 6.18 -18.93
N ILE A 427 -26.72 5.49 -17.97
CA ILE A 427 -28.17 5.43 -17.73
C ILE A 427 -28.52 6.06 -16.37
N ALA A 428 -27.52 6.25 -15.50
CA ALA A 428 -27.64 6.89 -14.19
C ALA A 428 -27.68 8.42 -14.34
N SER A 429 -28.77 8.95 -14.88
CA SER A 429 -29.02 10.39 -14.98
C SER A 429 -30.16 10.83 -14.06
N ASP A 430 -30.16 12.10 -13.66
CA ASP A 430 -31.25 12.70 -12.89
C ASP A 430 -32.60 12.54 -13.63
N GLY A 431 -33.63 12.14 -12.89
CA GLY A 431 -34.98 11.86 -13.40
C GLY A 431 -35.13 10.59 -14.25
N ALA A 432 -34.11 9.74 -14.37
CA ALA A 432 -34.22 8.49 -15.14
C ALA A 432 -35.15 7.47 -14.46
N SER A 433 -35.97 6.78 -15.24
CA SER A 433 -36.82 5.67 -14.79
C SER A 433 -36.27 4.33 -15.28
N LEU A 434 -35.91 3.43 -14.36
CA LEU A 434 -35.18 2.19 -14.64
C LEU A 434 -35.94 0.94 -14.20
N VAL A 435 -35.66 -0.17 -14.88
CA VAL A 435 -36.18 -1.52 -14.59
C VAL A 435 -35.05 -2.49 -14.37
N VAL A 436 -35.15 -3.29 -13.32
CA VAL A 436 -34.16 -4.32 -12.98
C VAL A 436 -34.85 -5.67 -12.87
N ASN A 437 -34.33 -6.67 -13.57
CA ASN A 437 -34.74 -8.06 -13.42
C ASN A 437 -33.85 -8.74 -12.38
N ALA A 438 -34.00 -8.35 -11.12
CA ALA A 438 -33.28 -8.92 -9.99
C ALA A 438 -34.19 -9.93 -9.28
N GLU A 439 -33.68 -11.13 -9.06
CA GLU A 439 -34.35 -12.15 -8.24
C GLU A 439 -33.62 -12.27 -6.90
N PRO A 440 -34.27 -11.91 -5.77
CA PRO A 440 -33.71 -12.15 -4.45
C PRO A 440 -33.90 -13.63 -4.09
N TYR A 441 -32.78 -14.27 -3.77
CA TYR A 441 -32.69 -15.61 -3.21
C TYR A 441 -31.33 -15.77 -2.52
N ASP A 442 -31.18 -16.72 -1.60
CA ASP A 442 -29.87 -17.03 -1.04
C ASP A 442 -28.92 -17.66 -2.09
N ARG A 443 -28.09 -16.79 -2.69
CA ARG A 443 -27.09 -17.18 -3.70
C ARG A 443 -26.01 -18.07 -3.08
N ALA A 444 -25.60 -17.82 -1.84
CA ALA A 444 -24.52 -18.57 -1.20
C ALA A 444 -24.95 -20.02 -0.93
N GLU A 445 -26.14 -20.21 -0.36
CA GLU A 445 -26.67 -21.55 -0.09
C GLU A 445 -26.88 -22.35 -1.39
N ASN A 446 -27.43 -21.72 -2.44
CA ASN A 446 -27.65 -22.38 -3.72
C ASN A 446 -26.31 -22.79 -4.38
N ILE A 447 -25.32 -21.90 -4.41
CA ILE A 447 -23.98 -22.21 -4.96
C ILE A 447 -23.34 -23.36 -4.19
N ASP A 448 -23.41 -23.34 -2.86
CA ASP A 448 -22.86 -24.40 -2.02
C ASP A 448 -23.55 -25.75 -2.26
N ARG A 449 -24.87 -25.76 -2.41
CA ARG A 449 -25.65 -26.95 -2.75
C ARG A 449 -25.22 -27.54 -4.09
N ARG A 450 -25.04 -26.69 -5.13
CA ARG A 450 -24.56 -27.12 -6.46
C ARG A 450 -23.11 -27.57 -6.45
N ARG A 451 -22.25 -26.89 -5.69
CA ARG A 451 -20.83 -27.27 -5.50
C ARG A 451 -20.71 -28.68 -4.91
N ARG A 452 -21.51 -29.01 -3.89
CA ARG A 452 -21.54 -30.37 -3.31
C ARG A 452 -21.97 -31.42 -4.33
N GLY A 453 -22.99 -31.13 -5.15
CA GLY A 453 -23.44 -32.03 -6.23
C GLY A 453 -22.35 -32.27 -7.28
N MET A 454 -21.68 -31.21 -7.73
CA MET A 454 -20.56 -31.30 -8.66
C MET A 454 -19.39 -32.14 -8.09
N TYR A 455 -18.99 -31.90 -6.83
CA TYR A 455 -17.91 -32.66 -6.21
C TYR A 455 -18.26 -34.12 -5.96
N LEU A 456 -19.52 -34.44 -5.67
CA LEU A 456 -19.98 -35.82 -5.58
C LEU A 456 -19.83 -36.53 -6.92
N ALA A 457 -20.30 -35.91 -8.01
CA ALA A 457 -20.20 -36.47 -9.36
C ALA A 457 -18.74 -36.61 -9.81
N TYR A 458 -17.90 -35.60 -9.53
CA TYR A 458 -16.47 -35.64 -9.79
C TYR A 458 -15.76 -36.76 -9.02
N SER A 459 -16.04 -36.89 -7.71
CA SER A 459 -15.44 -37.93 -6.87
C SER A 459 -15.83 -39.32 -7.35
N ALA A 460 -17.10 -39.51 -7.72
CA ALA A 460 -17.57 -40.77 -8.29
C ALA A 460 -16.82 -41.12 -9.59
N LEU A 461 -16.61 -40.14 -10.49
CA LEU A 461 -15.84 -40.31 -11.70
C LEU A 461 -14.38 -40.70 -11.40
N ILE A 462 -13.70 -39.97 -10.51
CA ILE A 462 -12.30 -40.29 -10.14
C ILE A 462 -12.19 -41.69 -9.53
N CYS A 463 -13.15 -42.11 -8.70
CA CYS A 463 -13.19 -43.45 -8.13
C CYS A 463 -13.42 -44.56 -9.19
N SER A 464 -14.07 -44.27 -10.32
CA SER A 464 -14.32 -45.27 -11.38
C SER A 464 -13.14 -45.44 -12.35
N LEU A 465 -12.27 -44.43 -12.47
CA LEU A 465 -11.14 -44.44 -13.40
C LEU A 465 -10.11 -45.55 -13.12
N PRO A 466 -9.65 -45.81 -11.87
CA PRO A 466 -8.70 -46.89 -11.59
C PRO A 466 -9.18 -48.26 -12.05
N ALA A 467 -10.45 -48.61 -11.79
CA ALA A 467 -11.03 -49.86 -12.25
C ALA A 467 -11.10 -49.93 -13.78
N THR A 468 -11.38 -48.79 -14.43
CA THR A 468 -11.41 -48.69 -15.90
C THR A 468 -10.04 -48.87 -16.52
N PHE A 469 -9.00 -48.21 -15.99
CA PHE A 469 -7.63 -48.34 -16.47
C PHE A 469 -7.08 -49.75 -16.23
N TYR A 470 -7.38 -50.35 -15.08
CA TYR A 470 -7.01 -51.73 -14.78
C TYR A 470 -7.63 -52.71 -15.80
N CYS A 471 -8.96 -52.67 -15.98
CA CYS A 471 -9.62 -53.56 -16.94
C CYS A 471 -9.22 -53.29 -18.39
N MET A 472 -8.86 -52.06 -18.73
CA MET A 472 -8.34 -51.72 -20.06
C MET A 472 -6.92 -52.25 -20.28
N GLY A 473 -6.03 -52.13 -19.30
CA GLY A 473 -4.67 -52.66 -19.37
C GLY A 473 -4.65 -54.19 -19.45
N GLU A 474 -5.47 -54.87 -18.64
CA GLU A 474 -5.63 -56.33 -18.71
C GLU A 474 -6.21 -56.79 -20.04
N PHE A 475 -7.19 -56.06 -20.58
CA PHE A 475 -7.70 -56.34 -21.93
C PHE A 475 -6.61 -56.20 -23.00
N GLU A 476 -5.79 -55.14 -22.96
CA GLU A 476 -4.71 -54.95 -23.92
C GLU A 476 -3.65 -56.05 -23.81
N SER A 477 -3.28 -56.44 -22.58
CA SER A 477 -2.38 -57.55 -22.29
C SER A 477 -2.90 -58.91 -22.80
N ALA A 478 -4.16 -59.23 -22.50
CA ALA A 478 -4.81 -60.47 -22.93
C ALA A 478 -4.98 -60.52 -24.47
N ASN A 479 -5.36 -59.40 -25.07
CA ASN A 479 -5.53 -59.27 -26.52
C ASN A 479 -4.20 -59.42 -27.25
N ASN A 480 -3.12 -58.78 -26.78
CA ASN A 480 -1.79 -58.94 -27.35
C ASN A 480 -1.27 -60.37 -27.19
N SER A 481 -1.49 -60.98 -26.03
CA SER A 481 -1.13 -62.39 -25.78
C SER A 481 -1.85 -63.34 -26.73
N TYR A 482 -3.12 -63.08 -27.05
CA TYR A 482 -3.88 -63.82 -28.06
C TYR A 482 -3.28 -63.66 -29.47
N TYR A 483 -2.98 -62.44 -29.92
CA TYR A 483 -2.36 -62.19 -31.24
C TYR A 483 -0.96 -62.81 -31.38
N LEU A 484 -0.20 -62.89 -30.30
CA LEU A 484 1.12 -63.54 -30.26
C LEU A 484 1.04 -65.08 -30.17
N GLY A 485 -0.17 -65.66 -30.16
CA GLY A 485 -0.40 -67.11 -30.05
C GLY A 485 -0.10 -67.70 -28.67
N ARG A 486 -0.01 -66.85 -27.63
CA ARG A 486 0.33 -67.23 -26.24
C ARG A 486 -0.88 -67.26 -25.30
N GLY A 487 -1.99 -66.63 -25.67
CA GLY A 487 -3.23 -66.52 -24.88
C GLY A 487 -4.44 -67.18 -25.55
N THR A 488 -5.53 -67.32 -24.79
CA THR A 488 -6.80 -67.89 -25.28
C THR A 488 -7.79 -66.80 -25.70
N TYR A 489 -8.65 -67.13 -26.69
CA TYR A 489 -9.68 -66.21 -27.17
C TYR A 489 -10.70 -65.87 -26.07
N ASP A 490 -11.13 -66.86 -25.29
CA ASP A 490 -12.14 -66.69 -24.24
C ASP A 490 -11.68 -65.73 -23.13
N ASP A 491 -10.38 -65.73 -22.81
CA ASP A 491 -9.80 -64.82 -21.82
C ASP A 491 -9.77 -63.37 -22.33
N ALA A 492 -9.36 -63.18 -23.59
CA ALA A 492 -9.41 -61.87 -24.24
C ALA A 492 -10.85 -61.31 -24.32
N LEU A 493 -11.84 -62.16 -24.64
CA LEU A 493 -13.26 -61.78 -24.70
C LEU A 493 -13.81 -61.41 -23.31
N ALA A 494 -13.46 -62.16 -22.26
CA ALA A 494 -13.88 -61.87 -20.89
C ALA A 494 -13.35 -60.51 -20.41
N TRP A 495 -12.07 -60.21 -20.67
CA TRP A 495 -11.49 -58.92 -20.36
C TRP A 495 -12.03 -57.78 -21.21
N GLN A 496 -12.40 -58.05 -22.48
CA GLN A 496 -13.09 -57.08 -23.33
C GLN A 496 -14.45 -56.67 -22.74
N MET A 497 -15.25 -57.64 -22.30
CA MET A 497 -16.55 -57.36 -21.68
C MET A 497 -16.38 -56.52 -20.39
N ARG A 498 -15.43 -56.88 -19.52
CA ARG A 498 -15.13 -56.12 -18.29
C ARG A 498 -14.65 -54.70 -18.59
N SER A 499 -13.79 -54.54 -19.60
CA SER A 499 -13.32 -53.23 -20.07
C SER A 499 -14.46 -52.37 -20.59
N ASN A 500 -15.39 -52.94 -21.37
CA ASN A 500 -16.53 -52.20 -21.91
C ASN A 500 -17.51 -51.76 -20.82
N VAL A 501 -17.77 -52.60 -19.82
CA VAL A 501 -18.63 -52.26 -18.68
C VAL A 501 -18.03 -51.12 -17.86
N THR A 502 -16.75 -51.20 -17.50
CA THR A 502 -16.08 -50.16 -16.70
C THR A 502 -15.94 -48.85 -17.47
N LYS A 503 -15.64 -48.89 -18.78
CA LYS A 503 -15.68 -47.72 -19.67
C LYS A 503 -17.08 -47.09 -19.71
N GLY A 504 -18.13 -47.89 -19.82
CA GLY A 504 -19.52 -47.40 -19.81
C GLY A 504 -19.88 -46.68 -18.50
N ILE A 505 -19.49 -47.25 -17.36
CA ILE A 505 -19.71 -46.64 -16.03
C ILE A 505 -18.96 -45.30 -15.94
N SER A 506 -17.68 -45.26 -16.29
CA SER A 506 -16.88 -44.03 -16.25
C SER A 506 -17.41 -42.97 -17.22
N ALA A 507 -17.88 -43.35 -18.41
CA ALA A 507 -18.49 -42.44 -19.36
C ALA A 507 -19.81 -41.84 -18.80
N ALA A 508 -20.67 -42.65 -18.18
CA ALA A 508 -21.91 -42.18 -17.57
C ALA A 508 -21.65 -41.20 -16.40
N LEU A 509 -20.66 -41.51 -15.56
CA LEU A 509 -20.23 -40.62 -14.48
C LEU A 509 -19.61 -39.32 -15.02
N GLY A 510 -18.89 -39.39 -16.16
CA GLY A 510 -18.37 -38.23 -16.86
C GLY A 510 -19.49 -37.30 -17.35
N VAL A 511 -20.53 -37.85 -17.99
CA VAL A 511 -21.71 -37.08 -18.42
C VAL A 511 -22.41 -36.45 -17.20
N TRP A 512 -22.57 -37.20 -16.11
CA TRP A 512 -23.18 -36.68 -14.89
C TRP A 512 -22.39 -35.51 -14.30
N PHE A 513 -21.06 -35.62 -14.24
CA PHE A 513 -20.19 -34.54 -13.79
C PHE A 513 -20.35 -33.28 -14.65
N VAL A 514 -20.35 -33.42 -15.99
CA VAL A 514 -20.51 -32.27 -16.90
C VAL A 514 -21.87 -31.57 -16.68
N VAL A 515 -22.95 -32.32 -16.48
CA VAL A 515 -24.27 -31.74 -16.21
C VAL A 515 -24.29 -30.95 -14.90
N GLU A 516 -23.73 -31.50 -13.83
CA GLU A 516 -23.64 -30.78 -12.55
C GLU A 516 -22.69 -29.58 -12.60
N MET A 517 -21.61 -29.68 -13.37
CA MET A 517 -20.70 -28.57 -13.64
C MET A 517 -21.42 -27.41 -14.34
N VAL A 518 -22.22 -27.69 -15.37
CA VAL A 518 -23.01 -26.65 -16.07
C VAL A 518 -24.01 -25.99 -15.13
N ARG A 519 -24.70 -26.77 -14.28
CA ARG A 519 -25.63 -26.24 -13.27
C ARG A 519 -24.94 -25.36 -12.23
N TYR A 520 -23.75 -25.76 -11.80
CA TYR A 520 -22.91 -24.97 -10.90
C TYR A 520 -22.48 -23.66 -11.57
N LEU A 521 -21.95 -23.71 -12.80
CA LEU A 521 -21.53 -22.51 -13.53
C LEU A 521 -22.69 -21.54 -13.77
N TRP A 522 -23.89 -22.05 -14.07
CA TRP A 522 -25.06 -21.20 -14.23
C TRP A 522 -25.46 -20.51 -12.91
N SER A 523 -25.38 -21.23 -11.79
CA SER A 523 -25.65 -20.68 -10.46
C SER A 523 -24.57 -19.67 -10.03
N ALA A 524 -23.30 -19.92 -10.38
CA ALA A 524 -22.18 -19.03 -10.13
C ALA A 524 -22.27 -17.75 -10.96
N ASN A 525 -22.77 -17.83 -12.21
CA ASN A 525 -23.06 -16.65 -13.03
C ASN A 525 -24.16 -15.78 -12.38
N GLY A 526 -25.06 -16.41 -11.62
CA GLY A 526 -26.04 -15.72 -10.79
C GLY A 526 -25.45 -14.85 -9.68
N VAL A 527 -24.13 -14.86 -9.41
CA VAL A 527 -23.47 -13.91 -8.48
C VAL A 527 -23.37 -12.51 -9.08
N LEU A 528 -23.31 -12.40 -10.41
CA LEU A 528 -23.20 -11.11 -11.06
C LEU A 528 -24.42 -10.23 -10.74
N PRO A 529 -24.22 -8.91 -10.60
CA PRO A 529 -25.32 -8.00 -10.36
C PRO A 529 -26.23 -7.92 -11.59
N ALA A 530 -27.54 -7.86 -11.37
CA ALA A 530 -28.52 -7.68 -12.43
C ALA A 530 -28.40 -6.27 -13.01
N GLU A 531 -28.28 -6.15 -14.32
CA GLU A 531 -28.14 -4.86 -14.99
C GLU A 531 -29.48 -4.15 -15.15
N ALA A 532 -29.52 -2.88 -14.74
CA ALA A 532 -30.66 -2.00 -14.94
C ALA A 532 -30.81 -1.62 -16.42
N ARG A 533 -32.07 -1.48 -16.88
CA ARG A 533 -32.42 -1.03 -18.22
C ARG A 533 -33.41 0.13 -18.15
N ILE A 534 -33.41 1.01 -19.13
CA ILE A 534 -34.37 2.13 -19.21
C ILE A 534 -35.79 1.58 -19.28
N ASP A 535 -36.68 2.09 -18.42
CA ASP A 535 -38.10 1.76 -18.47
C ASP A 535 -38.75 2.43 -19.68
N ARG A 536 -39.11 1.63 -20.69
CA ARG A 536 -39.82 2.13 -21.87
C ARG A 536 -41.34 2.06 -21.73
N LYS A 537 -41.89 1.58 -20.61
CA LYS A 537 -43.35 1.49 -20.43
C LYS A 537 -43.92 2.88 -20.07
N PRO A 538 -44.96 3.37 -20.77
CA PRO A 538 -45.59 4.64 -20.44
C PRO A 538 -46.31 4.56 -19.08
N GLU A 539 -46.26 5.66 -18.32
CA GLU A 539 -46.94 5.85 -17.03
C GLU A 539 -48.40 5.40 -17.11
N ARG A 540 -48.77 4.34 -16.38
CA ARG A 540 -50.18 4.11 -16.03
C ARG A 540 -50.45 4.83 -14.71
N ARG A 541 -50.77 6.13 -14.78
CA ARG A 541 -51.43 6.80 -13.64
C ARG A 541 -52.77 6.11 -13.38
N ILE A 542 -52.81 5.27 -12.34
CA ILE A 542 -54.09 4.82 -11.77
C ILE A 542 -54.64 6.04 -11.02
N VAL A 543 -55.48 6.83 -11.70
CA VAL A 543 -56.32 7.82 -11.02
C VAL A 543 -57.37 7.05 -10.25
N SER A 544 -57.20 6.95 -8.93
CA SER A 544 -58.23 6.43 -8.03
C SER A 544 -59.41 7.42 -8.02
N THR A 545 -60.45 7.15 -8.82
CA THR A 545 -61.75 7.79 -8.65
C THR A 545 -62.46 7.17 -7.44
N LEU A 546 -62.21 7.74 -6.26
CA LEU A 546 -63.07 7.60 -5.08
C LEU A 546 -64.10 8.72 -5.10
N ALA A 547 -65.09 8.58 -5.98
CA ALA A 547 -66.37 9.27 -5.90
C ALA A 547 -67.31 8.55 -6.85
N ASP A 548 -68.09 7.59 -6.33
CA ASP A 548 -69.52 7.63 -6.57
C ASP A 548 -70.25 6.71 -5.60
N THR A 549 -71.17 7.37 -4.91
CA THR A 549 -72.18 6.90 -3.97
C THR A 549 -73.03 5.76 -4.53
N VAL A 550 -73.37 4.82 -3.65
CA VAL A 550 -74.48 3.88 -3.80
C VAL A 550 -75.78 4.64 -4.12
N PRO A 551 -76.56 4.21 -5.12
CA PRO A 551 -77.91 3.76 -4.77
C PRO A 551 -78.33 2.45 -5.46
N VAL A 552 -78.82 1.55 -4.61
CA VAL A 552 -80.12 0.85 -4.72
C VAL A 552 -80.64 0.60 -6.15
N ARG A 553 -80.58 -0.66 -6.58
CA ARG A 553 -81.39 -1.19 -7.68
C ARG A 553 -82.87 -1.13 -7.31
N MET A 554 -83.65 -0.33 -8.05
CA MET A 554 -85.07 -0.60 -8.27
C MET A 554 -85.29 -0.89 -9.76
N ASN A 555 -85.87 -2.05 -10.04
CA ASN A 555 -86.34 -2.46 -11.35
C ASN A 555 -87.62 -1.69 -11.69
N VAL A 556 -87.71 -1.10 -12.89
CA VAL A 556 -88.97 -0.95 -13.63
C VAL A 556 -88.64 -1.08 -15.12
N ALA A 557 -89.49 -1.83 -15.81
CA ALA A 557 -89.44 -2.14 -17.23
C ALA A 557 -90.01 -1.00 -18.10
N ASP A 558 -89.92 -1.23 -19.41
CA ASP A 558 -90.79 -0.76 -20.49
C ASP A 558 -90.36 0.41 -21.40
N GLU A 559 -90.36 0.03 -22.69
CA GLU A 559 -90.89 0.73 -23.86
C GLU A 559 -90.05 1.76 -24.67
N GLN A 560 -89.77 1.30 -25.90
CA GLN A 560 -90.15 1.91 -27.19
C GLN A 560 -89.34 3.07 -27.83
N VAL A 561 -88.81 2.74 -29.03
CA VAL A 561 -89.14 3.34 -30.35
C VAL A 561 -88.24 4.43 -30.98
N CYS A 562 -87.71 4.02 -32.15
CA CYS A 562 -87.49 4.71 -33.44
C CYS A 562 -86.35 5.72 -33.73
N GLY A 563 -85.80 5.53 -34.95
CA GLY A 563 -85.33 6.60 -35.86
C GLY A 563 -83.86 6.47 -36.28
N VAL A 564 -83.47 5.57 -37.19
CA VAL A 564 -83.31 5.78 -38.66
C VAL A 564 -82.61 7.10 -39.04
N ILE A 565 -81.42 7.01 -39.66
CA ILE A 565 -81.07 7.39 -41.06
C ILE A 565 -79.53 7.37 -41.19
N ALA A 566 -79.04 6.68 -42.22
CA ALA A 566 -77.64 6.57 -42.62
C ALA A 566 -77.35 7.46 -43.88
N PRO A 567 -76.18 7.37 -44.55
CA PRO A 567 -75.25 8.46 -44.88
C PRO A 567 -75.36 8.89 -46.38
N PRO A 568 -74.37 9.55 -47.05
CA PRO A 568 -73.20 8.82 -47.61
C PRO A 568 -71.92 9.64 -47.97
N GLU A 569 -70.90 8.90 -48.46
CA GLU A 569 -69.86 9.18 -49.47
C GLU A 569 -68.81 10.31 -49.25
N LYS A 570 -67.50 10.03 -49.19
CA LYS A 570 -66.51 9.58 -50.23
C LYS A 570 -66.32 10.55 -51.39
N GLU A 571 -65.11 11.10 -51.53
CA GLU A 571 -64.37 11.09 -52.80
C GLU A 571 -62.87 11.41 -52.60
N GLU A 572 -62.06 10.62 -53.31
CA GLU A 572 -60.62 10.75 -53.51
C GLU A 572 -60.32 11.86 -54.51
N THR A 573 -59.11 12.42 -54.51
CA THR A 573 -58.33 12.58 -55.76
C THR A 573 -56.87 12.97 -55.51
N GLU A 574 -56.07 12.48 -56.45
CA GLU A 574 -54.61 12.42 -56.51
C GLU A 574 -53.92 13.74 -56.89
N GLY A 575 -52.61 13.79 -56.64
CA GLY A 575 -51.65 14.02 -57.73
C GLY A 575 -51.07 15.43 -57.89
N GLY A 576 -49.74 15.54 -57.78
CA GLY A 576 -49.00 16.70 -58.26
C GLY A 576 -47.56 16.83 -57.76
N LYS A 577 -46.63 16.17 -58.44
CA LYS A 577 -45.17 16.41 -58.40
C LYS A 577 -44.83 17.82 -58.90
N GLU A 578 -43.75 18.46 -58.43
CA GLU A 578 -42.40 18.46 -59.06
C GLU A 578 -41.48 19.58 -58.52
N ALA A 579 -40.17 19.27 -58.50
CA ALA A 579 -38.95 20.10 -58.60
C ALA A 579 -38.88 21.46 -57.84
N GLY A 580 -37.88 21.76 -57.02
CA GLY A 580 -36.45 21.65 -57.32
C GLY A 580 -35.87 23.07 -57.44
N GLY A 581 -34.98 23.47 -56.53
CA GLY A 581 -34.37 24.80 -56.55
C GLY A 581 -33.41 25.00 -55.38
N GLN A 582 -32.14 24.68 -55.62
CA GLN A 582 -31.01 24.89 -54.74
C GLN A 582 -30.29 26.20 -55.13
N VAL A 583 -29.40 26.69 -54.25
CA VAL A 583 -28.26 27.63 -54.47
C VAL A 583 -28.56 29.14 -54.20
N PRO A 584 -27.64 29.96 -53.65
CA PRO A 584 -26.59 29.73 -52.64
C PRO A 584 -26.45 30.83 -51.55
N ARG A 585 -25.58 30.49 -50.57
CA ARG A 585 -24.62 31.31 -49.80
C ARG A 585 -24.62 32.85 -49.98
N GLN A 586 -24.66 33.53 -48.83
CA GLN A 586 -23.52 34.32 -48.34
C GLN A 586 -23.11 33.80 -46.96
#